data_AF-A0A973JPY0-F1
#
_entry.id   AF-A0A973JPY0-F1
#
_cell.length_a   1.000
_cell.length_b   1.000
_cell.length_c   1.000
_cell.angle_alpha   90.00
_cell.angle_beta   90.00
_cell.angle_gamma   90.00
#
_symmetry.space_group_name_H-M   'P 1'
#
loop_
_entity.id
_entity.type
_entity.pdbx_description
1 polymer ?
#
loop_
_entity_poly.entity_id
_entity_poly.type
_entity_poly.pdbx_seq_one_letter_code
_entity_poly.pdbx_strand_id
1 'polypeptide(L)'
;MRDSITKWNELKAKFLRDFLPGEQLFFLKKARECVSEKGYPVSEDLFNYCCSLTLRERLRLIQSQDGEGLMRFMLVESHREIESEVKILEKRLEERKRPIVIAGEEGRLLLEFLGR
;
A
#
# COMPACT_ATOMS: atom_id res chain seq x y z
N MET A 1 11.94 -4.56 -20.04
CA MET A 1 12.69 -3.59 -19.22
C MET A 1 12.11 -2.18 -19.33
N ARG A 2 11.84 -1.66 -20.55
CA ARG A 2 11.12 -0.37 -20.74
C ARG A 2 9.72 -0.34 -20.11
N ASP A 3 8.93 -1.40 -20.30
CA ASP A 3 7.54 -1.45 -19.81
C ASP A 3 7.43 -1.44 -18.28
N SER A 4 8.37 -2.08 -17.60
CA SER A 4 8.42 -2.10 -16.13
C SER A 4 8.70 -0.71 -15.56
N ILE A 5 9.59 0.08 -16.19
CA ILE A 5 9.93 1.43 -15.75
C ILE A 5 8.73 2.37 -15.93
N THR A 6 8.05 2.31 -17.07
CA THR A 6 6.82 3.07 -17.32
C THR A 6 5.78 2.77 -16.26
N LYS A 7 5.55 1.49 -15.96
CA LYS A 7 4.60 1.05 -14.95
C LYS A 7 4.95 1.52 -13.54
N TRP A 8 6.22 1.43 -13.14
CA TRP A 8 6.66 1.96 -11.86
C TRP A 8 6.41 3.47 -11.77
N ASN A 9 6.73 4.24 -12.82
CA ASN A 9 6.47 5.67 -12.88
C ASN A 9 4.98 6.02 -12.74
N GLU A 10 4.08 5.24 -13.35
CA GLU A 10 2.64 5.40 -13.20
C GLU A 10 2.18 5.15 -11.75
N LEU A 11 2.69 4.09 -11.11
CA LEU A 11 2.41 3.81 -9.71
C LEU A 11 2.92 4.94 -8.79
N LYS A 12 4.12 5.45 -9.04
CA LYS A 12 4.66 6.59 -8.30
C LYS A 12 3.84 7.86 -8.50
N ALA A 13 3.42 8.16 -9.73
CA ALA A 13 2.56 9.30 -10.00
C ALA A 13 1.22 9.18 -9.25
N LYS A 14 0.64 7.97 -9.21
CA LYS A 14 -0.56 7.68 -8.41
C LYS A 14 -0.32 7.92 -6.91
N PHE A 15 0.78 7.39 -6.36
CA PHE A 15 1.18 7.59 -4.97
C PHE A 15 1.31 9.07 -4.60
N LEU A 16 2.04 9.85 -5.40
CA LEU A 16 2.30 11.26 -5.14
C LEU A 16 1.04 12.12 -5.27
N ARG A 17 0.13 11.75 -6.17
CA ARG A 17 -1.11 12.51 -6.42
C ARG A 17 -2.19 12.21 -5.37
N ASP A 18 -2.34 10.95 -4.98
CA ASP A 18 -3.52 10.50 -4.23
C ASP A 18 -3.32 10.60 -2.70
N PHE A 19 -2.07 10.69 -2.22
CA PHE A 19 -1.73 10.66 -0.79
C PHE A 19 -1.18 11.98 -0.25
N LEU A 20 -1.67 12.36 0.94
CA LEU A 20 -1.15 13.45 1.75
C LEU A 20 0.23 13.10 2.34
N PRO A 21 1.05 14.09 2.75
CA PRO A 21 2.39 13.82 3.29
C PRO A 21 2.43 12.81 4.44
N GLY A 22 1.45 12.84 5.36
CA GLY A 22 1.36 11.88 6.46
C GLY A 22 1.05 10.45 5.98
N GLU A 23 0.24 10.32 4.94
CA GLU A 23 -0.12 9.04 4.31
C GLU A 23 1.03 8.49 3.48
N GLN A 24 1.78 9.36 2.79
CA GLN A 24 3.02 8.99 2.11
C GLN A 24 4.04 8.43 3.10
N LEU A 25 4.19 9.05 4.27
CA LEU A 25 5.07 8.54 5.33
C LEU A 25 4.59 7.17 5.85
N PHE A 26 3.29 7.02 6.09
CA PHE A 26 2.71 5.75 6.51
C PHE A 26 2.96 4.64 5.49
N PHE A 27 2.69 4.93 4.21
CA PHE A 27 2.93 4.02 3.10
C PHE A 27 4.39 3.58 3.04
N LEU A 28 5.34 4.52 3.07
CA LEU A 28 6.78 4.22 3.00
C LEU A 28 7.24 3.37 4.20
N LYS A 29 6.72 3.68 5.39
CA LYS A 29 6.97 2.87 6.59
C LYS A 29 6.45 1.43 6.40
N LYS A 30 5.23 1.25 5.90
CA LYS A 30 4.66 -0.08 5.64
C LYS A 30 5.37 -0.83 4.54
N ALA A 31 5.76 -0.18 3.46
CA ALA A 31 6.56 -0.77 2.40
C ALA A 31 7.89 -1.29 2.95
N ARG A 32 8.57 -0.49 3.78
CA ARG A 32 9.82 -0.88 4.44
C ARG A 32 9.63 -2.09 5.36
N GLU A 33 8.62 -2.09 6.23
CA GLU A 33 8.31 -3.21 7.14
C GLU A 33 8.02 -4.50 6.34
N CYS A 34 7.20 -4.40 5.29
CA CYS A 34 6.83 -5.55 4.46
C CYS A 34 8.03 -6.20 3.77
N VAL A 35 8.95 -5.37 3.26
CA VAL A 35 10.14 -5.90 2.60
C VAL A 35 11.16 -6.39 3.64
N SER A 36 11.49 -5.56 4.63
CA SER A 36 12.61 -5.83 5.54
C SER A 36 12.30 -6.84 6.64
N GLU A 37 11.05 -6.92 7.09
CA GLU A 37 10.66 -7.76 8.23
C GLU A 37 9.80 -8.94 7.78
N LYS A 38 8.91 -8.74 6.79
CA LYS A 38 8.08 -9.83 6.24
C LYS A 38 8.72 -10.54 5.04
N GLY A 39 9.75 -9.99 4.40
CA GLY A 39 10.37 -10.63 3.22
C GLY A 39 9.46 -10.68 1.99
N TYR A 40 8.51 -9.74 1.88
CA TYR A 40 7.68 -9.64 0.69
C TYR A 40 8.49 -9.08 -0.50
N PRO A 41 8.33 -9.67 -1.70
CA PRO A 41 9.08 -9.23 -2.87
C PRO A 41 8.60 -7.86 -3.36
N VAL A 42 9.53 -7.03 -3.86
CA VAL A 42 9.18 -5.75 -4.47
C VAL A 42 8.44 -5.99 -5.78
N SER A 43 7.17 -5.62 -5.77
CA SER A 43 6.22 -5.92 -6.85
C SER A 43 5.07 -4.94 -6.85
N GLU A 44 4.28 -4.94 -7.92
CA GLU A 44 3.02 -4.19 -7.97
C GLU A 44 2.04 -4.65 -6.90
N ASP A 45 1.98 -5.95 -6.58
CA ASP A 45 1.14 -6.47 -5.50
C ASP A 45 1.54 -5.85 -4.14
N LEU A 46 2.84 -5.68 -3.87
CA LEU A 46 3.34 -5.03 -2.65
C LEU A 46 2.94 -3.55 -2.63
N PHE A 47 3.10 -2.85 -3.75
CA PHE A 47 2.72 -1.45 -3.87
C PHE A 47 1.21 -1.27 -3.61
N ASN A 48 0.37 -2.06 -4.29
CA ASN A 48 -1.08 -2.04 -4.12
C ASN A 48 -1.48 -2.41 -2.69
N TYR A 49 -0.81 -3.39 -2.08
CA TYR A 49 -1.06 -3.77 -0.68
C TYR A 49 -0.80 -2.59 0.26
N CYS A 50 0.34 -1.92 0.11
CA CYS A 50 0.67 -0.74 0.91
C CYS A 50 -0.31 0.43 0.64
N CYS A 51 -0.79 0.59 -0.59
CA CYS A 51 -1.82 1.57 -0.92
C CYS A 51 -3.13 1.26 -0.18
N SER A 52 -3.61 0.02 -0.23
CA SER A 52 -4.84 -0.40 0.44
C SER A 52 -4.72 -0.27 1.96
N LEU A 53 -3.55 -0.60 2.54
CA LEU A 53 -3.28 -0.33 3.97
C LEU A 53 -3.36 1.16 4.32
N THR A 54 -2.86 2.02 3.43
CA THR A 54 -2.87 3.47 3.64
C THR A 54 -4.29 4.04 3.54
N LEU A 55 -5.07 3.60 2.56
CA LEU A 55 -6.48 3.97 2.43
C LEU A 55 -7.32 3.45 3.59
N ARG A 56 -7.02 2.25 4.10
CA ARG A 56 -7.64 1.74 5.32
C ARG A 56 -7.39 2.65 6.51
N GLU A 57 -6.15 3.11 6.69
CA GLU A 57 -5.80 4.03 7.79
C GLU A 57 -6.51 5.37 7.61
N ARG A 58 -6.62 5.88 6.37
CA ARG A 58 -7.42 7.07 6.06
C ARG A 58 -8.87 6.91 6.51
N LEU A 59 -9.53 5.82 6.15
CA LEU A 59 -10.92 5.59 6.54
C LEU A 59 -11.07 5.46 8.06
N ARG A 60 -10.11 4.83 8.75
CA ARG A 60 -10.09 4.73 10.22
C ARG A 60 -10.09 6.10 10.91
N LEU A 61 -9.47 7.10 10.29
CA LEU A 61 -9.37 8.46 10.80
C LEU A 61 -10.62 9.31 10.51
N ILE A 62 -11.51 8.86 9.62
CA ILE A 62 -12.79 9.52 9.39
C ILE A 62 -13.68 9.23 10.60
N GLN A 63 -13.78 10.19 11.52
CA GLN A 63 -14.73 10.11 12.63
C GLN A 63 -16.16 10.12 12.08
N SER A 64 -17.00 9.20 12.56
CA SER A 64 -18.44 9.25 12.36
C SER A 64 -19.05 10.35 13.24
N GLN A 65 -18.81 11.61 12.92
CA GLN A 65 -19.54 12.73 13.50
C GLN A 65 -20.90 12.79 12.82
N ASP A 66 -21.96 12.35 13.51
CA ASP A 66 -23.39 12.55 13.21
C ASP A 66 -23.81 12.47 11.73
N GLY A 67 -23.13 11.64 10.94
CA GLY A 67 -23.33 11.56 9.50
C GLY A 67 -24.67 10.91 9.15
N GLU A 68 -25.40 11.53 8.22
CA GLU A 68 -26.61 10.98 7.59
C GLU A 68 -26.38 9.51 7.17
N GLY A 69 -27.41 8.67 7.30
CA GLY A 69 -27.29 7.21 7.17
C GLY A 69 -26.59 6.72 5.88
N LEU A 70 -26.69 7.48 4.79
CA LEU A 70 -25.98 7.20 3.54
C LEU A 70 -24.46 7.31 3.67
N MET A 71 -23.94 8.31 4.37
CA MET A 71 -22.49 8.50 4.54
C MET A 71 -21.90 7.41 5.42
N ARG A 72 -22.63 6.98 6.45
CA ARG A 72 -22.24 5.82 7.26
C ARG A 72 -22.25 4.53 6.44
N PHE A 73 -23.26 4.32 5.61
CA PHE A 73 -23.34 3.17 4.72
C PHE A 73 -22.14 3.13 3.75
N MET A 74 -21.84 4.24 3.08
CA MET A 74 -20.69 4.35 2.17
C MET A 74 -19.37 4.07 2.89
N LEU A 75 -19.19 4.58 4.11
CA LEU A 75 -17.98 4.34 4.90
C LEU A 75 -17.82 2.84 5.25
N VAL A 76 -18.91 2.17 5.65
CA VAL A 76 -18.90 0.73 5.97
C VAL A 76 -18.57 -0.11 4.74
N GLU A 77 -19.21 0.16 3.60
CA GLU A 77 -18.93 -0.60 2.38
C GLU A 77 -17.51 -0.34 1.88
N SER A 78 -17.03 0.91 1.92
CA SER A 78 -15.64 1.24 1.58
C SER A 78 -14.64 0.50 2.48
N HIS A 79 -14.91 0.43 3.78
CA HIS A 79 -14.10 -0.36 4.71
C HIS A 79 -14.09 -1.85 4.34
N ARG A 80 -15.26 -2.42 4.01
CA ARG A 80 -15.40 -3.83 3.64
C ARG A 80 -14.62 -4.17 2.37
N GLU A 81 -14.73 -3.32 1.36
CA GLU A 81 -14.03 -3.48 0.09
C GLU A 81 -12.51 -3.42 0.28
N ILE A 82 -12.01 -2.42 1.00
CA ILE A 82 -10.57 -2.29 1.27
C ILE A 82 -10.06 -3.47 2.09
N GLU A 83 -10.79 -3.91 3.12
CA GLU A 83 -10.42 -5.09 3.91
C GLU A 83 -10.34 -6.37 3.07
N SER A 84 -11.26 -6.54 2.13
CA SER A 84 -11.23 -7.67 1.19
C SER A 84 -9.99 -7.60 0.30
N GLU A 85 -9.70 -6.44 -0.28
CA GLU A 85 -8.53 -6.22 -1.14
C GLU A 85 -7.21 -6.47 -0.40
N VAL A 86 -7.08 -5.96 0.84
CA VAL A 86 -5.92 -6.19 1.70
C VAL A 86 -5.68 -7.69 1.90
N LYS A 87 -6.72 -8.48 2.19
CA LYS A 87 -6.59 -9.93 2.39
C LYS A 87 -6.16 -10.67 1.13
N ILE A 88 -6.71 -10.29 -0.03
CA ILE A 88 -6.35 -10.91 -1.31
C ILE A 88 -4.89 -10.65 -1.65
N LEU A 89 -4.45 -9.39 -1.51
CA LEU A 89 -3.08 -8.99 -1.79
C LEU A 89 -2.09 -9.60 -0.79
N GLU A 90 -2.43 -9.62 0.50
CA GLU A 90 -1.60 -10.27 1.53
C GLU A 90 -1.40 -11.75 1.21
N LYS A 91 -2.47 -12.46 0.85
CA LYS A 91 -2.37 -13.87 0.46
C LYS A 91 -1.39 -14.08 -0.70
N ARG A 92 -1.49 -13.26 -1.76
CA ARG A 92 -0.57 -13.33 -2.91
C ARG A 92 0.88 -13.03 -2.54
N LEU A 93 1.10 -12.11 -1.60
CA LEU A 93 2.43 -11.76 -1.10
C LEU A 93 3.01 -12.88 -0.23
N GLU A 94 2.20 -13.50 0.63
CA GLU A 94 2.60 -14.65 1.42
C GLU A 94 2.97 -15.86 0.54
N GLU A 95 2.21 -16.12 -0.53
CA GLU A 95 2.52 -17.17 -1.50
C GLU A 95 3.87 -16.95 -2.23
N ARG A 96 4.33 -15.69 -2.31
CA ARG A 96 5.56 -15.29 -3.01
C ARG A 96 6.67 -14.84 -2.06
N LYS A 97 6.48 -15.04 -0.76
CA LYS A 97 7.40 -14.59 0.28
C LYS A 97 8.77 -15.21 0.07
N ARG A 98 9.81 -14.39 0.21
CA ARG A 98 11.20 -14.82 0.07
C ARG A 98 11.92 -14.74 1.42
N PRO A 99 13.05 -15.44 1.58
CA PRO A 99 13.93 -15.23 2.73
C PRO A 99 14.30 -13.76 2.90
N ILE A 100 14.21 -13.24 4.12
CA ILE A 100 14.39 -11.82 4.48
C ILE A 100 15.71 -11.23 3.96
N VAL A 101 16.77 -12.05 3.88
CA VAL A 101 18.10 -11.65 3.41
C VAL A 101 18.07 -11.08 1.98
N ILE A 102 17.19 -11.61 1.12
CA ILE A 102 17.06 -11.20 -0.29
C ILE A 102 16.24 -9.91 -0.39
N ALA A 103 15.27 -9.73 0.52
CA ALA A 103 14.35 -8.61 0.50
C ALA A 103 15.03 -7.28 0.90
N GLY A 104 16.05 -7.32 1.77
CA GLY A 104 16.73 -6.11 2.26
C GLY A 104 17.35 -5.20 1.18
N GLU A 105 17.82 -5.76 0.07
CA GLU A 105 18.36 -4.99 -1.07
C GLU A 105 17.23 -4.41 -1.94
N GLU A 106 16.19 -5.21 -2.23
CA GLU A 106 15.01 -4.77 -2.98
C GLU A 106 14.27 -3.62 -2.26
N GLY A 107 14.21 -3.66 -0.92
CA GLY A 107 13.57 -2.62 -0.11
C GLY A 107 14.23 -1.26 -0.25
N ARG A 108 15.56 -1.22 -0.39
CA ARG A 108 16.29 0.02 -0.70
C ARG A 108 15.90 0.56 -2.07
N LEU A 109 15.81 -0.32 -3.07
CA LEU A 109 15.42 0.08 -4.43
C LEU A 109 14.01 0.68 -4.47
N LEU A 110 13.04 0.10 -3.74
CA LEU A 110 11.69 0.66 -3.66
C LEU A 110 11.67 2.03 -2.98
N LEU A 111 12.38 2.19 -1.87
CA LEU A 111 12.45 3.48 -1.17
C LEU A 111 13.18 4.54 -1.99
N GLU A 112 14.26 4.19 -2.68
CA GLU A 112 14.94 5.08 -3.61
C GLU A 112 14.03 5.47 -4.78
N PHE A 113 13.29 4.50 -5.32
CA PHE A 113 12.34 4.75 -6.40
C PHE A 113 11.27 5.76 -5.98
N LEU A 114 10.73 5.66 -4.77
CA LEU A 114 9.69 6.53 -4.25
C LEU A 114 10.19 7.86 -3.67
N GLY A 115 11.45 7.92 -3.23
CA GLY A 115 12.06 9.10 -2.60
C GLY A 115 12.83 10.05 -3.53
N ARG A 116 13.08 9.66 -4.79
CA ARG A 116 13.56 10.57 -5.86
C ARG A 116 12.41 11.33 -6.51
#